data_AF-A0A930GRA0-F1
#
_entry.id   AF-A0A930GRA0-F1
#
_cell.length_a   1.000
_cell.length_b   1.000
_cell.length_c   1.000
_cell.angle_alpha   90.00
_cell.angle_beta   90.00
_cell.angle_gamma   90.00
#
_symmetry.space_group_name_H-M   'P 1'
#
loop_
_entity.id
_entity.type
_entity.pdbx_description
1 polymer ?
#
loop_
_entity_poly.entity_id
_entity_poly.type
_entity_poly.pdbx_seq_one_letter_code
_entity_poly.pdbx_strand_id
1 'polypeptide(L)' 'TVFDTSAALAPFLVKSNIRYKLISYRENGVRKEYRNYRMPTEEEMNEAKETAQKNGFKDIVII' A
#
# COMPACT_ATOMS: atom_id res chain seq x y z
N THR A 1 -5.91 6.50 3.49
CA THR A 1 -4.80 5.69 4.06
C THR A 1 -4.83 4.29 3.45
N VAL A 2 -3.90 3.39 3.80
CA VAL A 2 -3.99 1.97 3.35
C VAL A 2 -5.29 1.32 3.82
N PHE A 3 -5.72 1.62 5.06
CA PHE A 3 -6.99 1.15 5.60
C PHE A 3 -8.18 1.61 4.76
N ASP A 4 -8.34 2.92 4.54
CA ASP A 4 -9.51 3.46 3.81
C ASP A 4 -9.61 2.89 2.40
N THR A 5 -8.48 2.84 1.68
CA THR A 5 -8.42 2.35 0.30
C THR A 5 -8.72 0.86 0.24
N SER A 6 -8.13 0.05 1.12
CA SER A 6 -8.39 -1.40 1.14
C SER A 6 -9.82 -1.71 1.60
N ALA A 7 -10.37 -0.98 2.57
CA ALA A 7 -11.76 -1.13 3.01
C ALA A 7 -12.77 -0.79 1.89
N ALA A 8 -12.52 0.29 1.14
CA ALA A 8 -13.36 0.68 0.00
C ALA A 8 -13.33 -0.35 -1.14
N LEU A 9 -12.19 -1.05 -1.32
CA LEU A 9 -12.02 -2.05 -2.37
C LEU A 9 -12.41 -3.48 -1.94
N ALA A 10 -12.49 -3.76 -0.64
CA ALA A 10 -12.82 -5.08 -0.11
C ALA A 10 -14.12 -5.69 -0.68
N PRO A 11 -15.23 -4.93 -0.87
CA PRO A 11 -16.45 -5.47 -1.48
C PRO A 11 -16.26 -6.03 -2.89
N PHE A 12 -15.22 -5.62 -3.61
CA PHE A 12 -14.95 -6.09 -4.98
C PHE A 12 -14.14 -7.39 -5.02
N LEU A 13 -13.56 -7.83 -3.90
CA LEU A 13 -12.82 -9.10 -3.81
C LEU A 13 -13.70 -10.32 -4.11
N VAL A 14 -15.03 -10.20 -3.96
CA VAL A 14 -15.99 -11.26 -4.34
C VAL A 14 -16.05 -11.47 -5.86
N LYS A 15 -15.73 -10.44 -6.65
CA LYS A 15 -15.79 -10.50 -8.12
C LYS A 15 -14.52 -11.09 -8.72
N SER A 16 -13.38 -10.72 -8.16
CA SER A 16 -12.07 -11.20 -8.62
C SER A 16 -10.99 -10.94 -7.58
N ASN A 17 -9.88 -11.69 -7.68
CA ASN A 17 -8.66 -11.34 -6.96
C ASN A 17 -8.18 -9.94 -7.39
N ILE A 18 -7.74 -9.13 -6.43
CA ILE A 18 -7.15 -7.81 -6.68
C ILE A 18 -5.72 -7.85 -6.15
N ARG A 19 -4.76 -7.59 -7.04
CA ARG A 19 -3.36 -7.41 -6.65
C ARG A 19 -3.14 -6.03 -6.06
N TYR A 20 -2.80 -5.97 -4.78
CA TYR A 20 -2.56 -4.73 -4.06
C TYR A 20 -1.05 -4.42 -4.01
N LYS A 21 -0.62 -3.35 -4.66
CA LYS A 21 0.79 -2.94 -4.67
C LYS A 21 1.02 -1.83 -3.65
N LEU A 22 1.90 -2.07 -2.69
CA LEU A 22 2.45 -1.06 -1.79
C LEU A 22 3.80 -0.62 -2.34
N ILE A 23 3.87 0.62 -2.81
CA ILE A 23 5.09 1.16 -3.43
C ILE A 23 5.73 2.11 -2.42
N SER A 24 6.94 1.76 -2.00
CA SER A 24 7.74 2.59 -1.10
C SER A 24 8.15 3.86 -1.84
N TYR A 25 7.93 5.01 -1.19
CA TYR A 25 8.43 6.28 -1.69
C TYR A 25 9.96 6.26 -1.75
N ARG A 26 10.52 6.82 -2.83
CA ARG A 26 11.95 7.01 -3.02
C ARG A 26 12.19 8.43 -3.50
N GLU A 27 13.23 9.09 -3.00
CA GLU A 27 13.51 10.51 -3.30
C GLU A 27 13.87 10.76 -4.77
N ASN A 28 14.43 9.75 -5.43
CA ASN A 28 14.86 9.85 -6.82
C ASN A 28 13.66 9.84 -7.78
N GLY A 29 13.56 10.87 -8.61
CA GLY A 29 12.53 10.95 -9.66
C GLY A 29 11.18 11.53 -9.22
N VAL A 30 11.08 12.04 -7.99
CA VAL A 30 9.86 12.70 -7.48
C VAL A 30 9.87 14.21 -7.73
N ARG A 31 8.67 14.80 -7.76
CA ARG A 31 8.50 16.25 -7.97
C ARG A 31 9.18 17.04 -6.85
N LYS A 32 9.62 18.27 -7.15
CA LYS A 32 10.43 19.08 -6.23
C LYS A 32 9.73 19.27 -4.88
N GLU A 33 8.42 19.45 -4.87
CA GLU A 33 7.60 19.64 -3.69
C GLU A 33 7.55 18.42 -2.74
N TYR A 34 7.88 17.23 -3.23
CA TYR A 34 7.80 15.98 -2.46
C TYR A 34 9.14 15.42 -2.04
N ARG A 35 10.27 16.03 -2.47
CA ARG A 35 11.63 15.51 -2.22
C ARG A 35 11.98 15.38 -0.74
N ASN A 36 11.37 16.20 0.12
CA ASN A 36 11.70 16.26 1.54
C ASN A 36 10.94 15.23 2.39
N TYR A 37 10.23 14.29 1.77
CA TYR A 37 9.58 13.21 2.51
C TYR A 37 10.58 12.12 2.92
N ARG A 38 10.38 11.59 4.12
CA ARG A 38 11.14 10.44 4.62
C ARG A 38 10.69 9.18 3.89
N MET A 39 11.64 8.34 3.50
CA MET A 39 11.34 6.98 3.06
C MET A 39 10.76 6.16 4.23
N PRO A 40 9.67 5.41 4.03
CA PRO A 40 9.14 4.53 5.06
C PRO A 40 10.15 3.42 5.38
N THR A 41 10.17 2.96 6.63
CA THR A 41 10.95 1.80 7.04
C THR A 41 10.31 0.51 6.53
N GLU A 42 11.06 -0.58 6.58
CA GLU A 42 10.51 -1.91 6.28
C GLU A 42 9.36 -2.29 7.22
N GLU A 43 9.48 -1.95 8.51
CA GLU A 43 8.45 -2.16 9.53
C GLU A 43 7.14 -1.44 9.15
N GLU A 44 7.22 -0.16 8.79
CA GLU A 44 6.05 0.62 8.37
C GLU A 44 5.41 0.06 7.09
N MET A 45 6.22 -0.44 6.15
CA MET A 45 5.71 -1.09 4.95
C MET A 45 5.02 -2.44 5.26
N ASN A 46 5.50 -3.17 6.26
CA ASN A 46 4.88 -4.41 6.72
C ASN A 46 3.58 -4.15 7.49
N GLU A 47 3.52 -3.12 8.34
CA GLU A 47 2.27 -2.70 9.00
C GLU A 47 1.20 -2.29 7.97
N ALA A 48 1.60 -1.58 6.91
CA ALA A 48 0.73 -1.26 5.78
C ALA A 48 0.22 -2.54 5.09
N LYS A 49 1.10 -3.53 4.86
CA LYS A 49 0.70 -4.82 4.29
C LYS A 49 -0.29 -5.55 5.18
N GLU A 50 -0.04 -5.63 6.48
CA GLU A 50 -0.96 -6.26 7.44
C GLU A 50 -2.33 -5.59 7.45
N THR A 51 -2.37 -4.26 7.30
CA THR A 51 -3.62 -3.51 7.20
C THR A 51 -4.45 -3.95 5.99
N ALA A 52 -3.82 -4.09 4.82
CA ALA A 52 -4.50 -4.59 3.62
C ALA A 52 -4.91 -6.07 3.77
N GLN A 53 -4.10 -6.90 4.43
CA GLN A 53 -4.43 -8.31 4.72
C GLN A 53 -5.65 -8.44 5.63
N LYS A 54 -5.76 -7.62 6.68
CA LYS A 54 -6.92 -7.58 7.58
C LYS A 54 -8.23 -7.24 6.83
N ASN A 55 -8.13 -6.51 5.71
CA ASN A 55 -9.24 -6.19 4.82
C ASN A 55 -9.48 -7.24 3.71
N GLY A 56 -8.83 -8.41 3.79
CA GLY A 56 -9.12 -9.57 2.93
C GLY A 56 -8.25 -9.71 1.69
N PHE A 57 -7.28 -8.81 1.46
CA PHE A 57 -6.36 -8.90 0.32
C PHE A 57 -5.34 -10.03 0.52
N LYS A 58 -5.18 -10.88 -0.50
CA LYS A 58 -4.26 -12.03 -0.47
C LYS A 58 -3.03 -11.86 -1.34
N ASP A 59 -3.17 -11.19 -2.49
CA ASP A 59 -2.08 -10.89 -3.42
C ASP A 59 -1.57 -9.47 -3.17
N ILE A 60 -0.60 -9.33 -2.25
CA ILE A 60 -0.01 -8.04 -1.86
C ILE A 60 1.48 -8.06 -2.19
N VAL A 61 1.95 -7.05 -2.92
CA VAL A 61 3.35 -6.89 -3.32
C VAL A 61 3.88 -5.58 -2.78
N ILE A 62 5.00 -5.63 -2.06
CA ILE A 62 5.77 -4.45 -1.65
C ILE A 62 6.87 -4.21 -2.70
N ILE A 63 7.02 -2.96 -3.17
CA ILE A 63 7.96 -2.54 -4.24
C ILE A 63 8.76 -1.32 -3.78
#